data_AF-A0A8S3IAQ3-F1
#
_entry.id   AF-A0A8S3IAQ3-F1
#
_cell.length_a   1.000
_cell.length_b   1.000
_cell.length_c   1.000
_cell.angle_alpha   90.00
_cell.angle_beta   90.00
_cell.angle_gamma   90.00
#
_symmetry.space_group_name_H-M   'P 1'
#
loop_
_entity.id
_entity.type
_entity.pdbx_description
1 polymer ?
#
loop_
_entity_poly.entity_id
_entity_poly.type
_entity_poly.pdbx_seq_one_letter_code
_entity_poly.pdbx_strand_id
1 'polypeptide(L)'
;EVILGNEARARVPAEFVVQYTSNANPPTFFLTIEYLLKTNPNNHLFTLPFIQRLEKWYQWYNRTQYGSLPLSYRWRGRNASSIYELNPKTLTSGLDDYPRASHPTDAERHLDLRCWMTLASTVIGKLYSLINNEETNRYLNYAQLLSNNDELDQLHWSEQYGMYADYGLHTDHVQLQRVPMGKPNPQQPQQPTHMVRQVTRQADLTIKYVKHFGYVSLFPLMTRVLNPQSLKLEKTLNDLQNPNLLWTQYGLRSLAQSSSLYGVRNTEHDPPYWR
;
A
#
# COMPACT_ATOMS: atom_id res chain seq x y z
N GLU A 1 5.35 12.11 9.18
CA GLU A 1 6.42 13.08 8.90
C GLU A 1 6.97 13.65 10.21
N VAL A 2 8.27 13.97 10.28
CA VAL A 2 8.89 14.56 11.49
C VAL A 2 9.00 16.07 11.30
N ILE A 3 8.08 16.82 11.91
CA ILE A 3 7.97 18.29 11.74
C ILE A 3 8.32 18.98 13.06
N LEU A 4 9.59 19.32 13.24
CA LEU A 4 10.12 19.90 14.47
C LEU A 4 10.59 21.34 14.24
N GLY A 5 10.09 22.28 15.06
CA GLY A 5 10.42 23.70 14.98
C GLY A 5 9.61 24.49 13.96
N ASN A 6 9.73 25.83 14.03
CA ASN A 6 8.93 26.75 13.20
C ASN A 6 9.31 26.69 11.72
N GLU A 7 10.59 26.48 11.41
CA GLU A 7 11.05 26.40 10.03
C GLU A 7 10.43 25.22 9.27
N ALA A 8 10.41 24.02 9.89
CA ALA A 8 9.78 22.85 9.29
C ALA A 8 8.26 23.06 9.13
N ARG A 9 7.59 23.61 10.15
CA ARG A 9 6.14 23.88 10.10
C ARG A 9 5.75 24.88 9.01
N ALA A 10 6.58 25.88 8.73
CA ALA A 10 6.30 26.88 7.71
C ALA A 10 6.28 26.31 6.28
N ARG A 11 6.84 25.11 6.06
CA ARG A 11 6.93 24.44 4.76
C ARG A 11 5.84 23.38 4.53
N VAL A 12 5.00 23.11 5.54
CA VAL A 12 3.97 22.06 5.49
C VAL A 12 2.61 22.72 5.70
N PRO A 13 1.62 22.52 4.80
CA PRO A 13 0.26 23.00 5.02
C PRO A 13 -0.30 22.52 6.37
N ALA A 14 -1.06 23.38 7.05
CA ALA A 14 -1.48 23.17 8.44
C ALA A 14 -2.25 21.86 8.64
N GLU A 15 -3.03 21.45 7.64
CA GLU A 15 -3.79 20.20 7.59
C GLU A 15 -2.91 18.94 7.62
N PHE A 16 -1.64 19.03 7.20
CA PHE A 16 -0.69 17.90 7.20
C PHE A 16 0.26 17.89 8.40
N VAL A 17 0.24 18.94 9.23
CA VAL A 17 1.11 19.02 10.41
C VAL A 17 0.71 17.99 11.46
N VAL A 18 -0.58 17.79 11.68
CA VAL A 18 -1.10 16.84 12.67
C VAL A 18 -0.81 15.40 12.22
N GLN A 19 -0.09 14.66 13.06
CA GLN A 19 0.21 13.25 12.83
C GLN A 19 -0.74 12.36 13.63
N TYR A 20 -1.14 11.22 13.05
CA TYR A 20 -2.05 10.27 13.69
C TYR A 20 -1.31 9.01 14.13
N THR A 21 -1.47 8.60 15.39
CA THR A 21 -0.78 7.43 15.97
C THR A 21 -1.27 6.08 15.46
N SER A 22 -2.39 6.06 14.74
CA SER A 22 -2.92 4.91 14.00
C SER A 22 -2.31 4.77 12.60
N ASN A 23 -1.75 5.84 12.06
CA ASN A 23 -1.19 5.88 10.71
C ASN A 23 0.26 5.40 10.74
N ALA A 24 0.58 4.51 9.80
CA ALA A 24 1.92 3.98 9.63
C ALA A 24 2.52 4.43 8.29
N ASN A 25 3.78 4.04 8.04
CA ASN A 25 4.48 4.24 6.78
C ASN A 25 5.29 2.98 6.41
N PRO A 26 5.67 2.77 5.14
CA PRO A 26 6.57 1.68 4.75
C PRO A 26 7.83 1.65 5.62
N PRO A 27 8.17 0.52 6.26
CA PRO A 27 9.30 0.47 7.18
C PRO A 27 10.60 0.15 6.44
N THR A 28 10.96 1.04 5.51
CA THR A 28 12.09 0.87 4.59
C THR A 28 13.43 0.71 5.30
N PHE A 29 13.56 1.18 6.56
CA PHE A 29 14.75 0.96 7.36
C PHE A 29 15.07 -0.54 7.56
N PHE A 30 14.08 -1.44 7.47
CA PHE A 30 14.36 -2.88 7.48
C PHE A 30 15.16 -3.36 6.27
N LEU A 31 15.07 -2.69 5.11
CA LEU A 31 15.92 -3.00 3.96
C LEU A 31 17.40 -2.72 4.29
N THR A 32 17.67 -1.57 4.91
CA THR A 32 19.02 -1.19 5.35
C THR A 32 19.55 -2.15 6.40
N ILE A 33 18.72 -2.54 7.38
CA ILE A 33 19.11 -3.49 8.42
C ILE A 33 19.34 -4.88 7.80
N GLU A 34 18.50 -5.33 6.87
CA GLU A 34 18.70 -6.60 6.14
C GLU A 34 20.02 -6.61 5.37
N TYR A 35 20.36 -5.49 4.73
CA TYR A 35 21.64 -5.34 4.04
C TYR A 35 22.81 -5.43 5.02
N LEU A 36 22.77 -4.68 6.14
CA LEU A 36 23.81 -4.71 7.17
C LEU A 36 23.97 -6.10 7.80
N LEU A 37 22.87 -6.82 8.05
CA LEU A 37 22.91 -8.21 8.52
C LEU A 37 23.69 -9.12 7.57
N LYS A 38 23.56 -8.93 6.26
CA LYS A 38 24.25 -9.74 5.24
C LYS A 38 25.72 -9.37 5.09
N THR A 39 26.03 -8.08 5.11
CA THR A 39 27.40 -7.60 4.82
C THR A 39 28.27 -7.44 6.05
N ASN A 40 27.67 -7.26 7.23
CA ASN A 40 28.37 -7.06 8.49
C ASN A 40 27.58 -7.66 9.67
N PRO A 41 27.48 -9.00 9.78
CA PRO A 41 26.70 -9.66 10.85
C PRO A 41 27.23 -9.37 12.25
N ASN A 42 28.52 -9.03 12.40
CA ASN A 42 29.14 -8.68 13.68
C ASN A 42 29.07 -7.17 13.99
N ASN A 43 28.14 -6.44 13.36
CA ASN A 43 27.99 -5.02 13.57
C ASN A 43 27.66 -4.73 15.05
N HIS A 44 28.49 -3.92 15.70
CA HIS A 44 28.35 -3.53 17.10
C HIS A 44 27.00 -2.85 17.43
N LEU A 45 26.23 -2.40 16.43
CA LEU A 45 24.89 -1.85 16.61
C LEU A 45 23.84 -2.92 16.96
N PHE A 46 24.06 -4.19 16.60
CA PHE A 46 23.08 -5.28 16.81
C PHE A 46 23.09 -5.82 18.24
N THR A 47 23.04 -4.91 19.20
CA THR A 47 22.92 -5.20 20.63
C THR A 47 21.48 -5.54 20.99
N LEU A 48 21.28 -6.28 22.10
CA LEU A 48 19.95 -6.59 22.61
C LEU A 48 19.06 -5.33 22.82
N PRO A 49 19.54 -4.20 23.39
CA PRO A 49 18.74 -2.99 23.50
C PRO A 49 18.27 -2.40 22.15
N PHE A 50 19.11 -2.45 21.12
CA PHE A 50 18.73 -2.03 19.77
C PHE A 50 17.61 -2.91 19.23
N ILE A 51 17.77 -4.23 19.34
CA ILE A 51 16.79 -5.22 18.87
C ILE A 51 15.46 -5.04 19.61
N GLN A 52 15.47 -4.87 20.93
CA GLN A 52 14.26 -4.64 21.73
C GLN A 52 13.55 -3.33 21.37
N ARG A 53 14.28 -2.26 21.00
CA ARG A 53 13.66 -1.02 20.53
C ARG A 53 12.98 -1.20 19.18
N LEU A 54 13.62 -1.93 18.28
CA LEU A 54 13.09 -2.29 16.97
C LEU A 54 11.86 -3.21 17.10
N GLU A 55 11.91 -4.16 18.04
CA GLU A 55 10.81 -5.05 18.39
C GLU A 55 9.58 -4.26 18.87
N LYS A 56 9.74 -3.29 19.76
CA LYS A 56 8.62 -2.43 20.21
C LYS A 56 7.93 -1.72 19.04
N TRP A 57 8.72 -1.20 18.10
CA TRP A 57 8.19 -0.58 16.88
C TRP A 57 7.45 -1.61 16.02
N TYR A 58 8.04 -2.80 15.82
CA TYR A 58 7.43 -3.89 15.05
C TYR A 58 6.12 -4.36 15.67
N GLN A 59 6.06 -4.55 16.99
CA GLN A 59 4.86 -4.98 17.69
C GLN A 59 3.73 -3.95 17.55
N TRP A 60 4.05 -2.65 17.63
CA TRP A 60 3.09 -1.59 17.33
C TRP A 60 2.58 -1.70 15.89
N TYR A 61 3.49 -1.85 14.92
CA TYR A 61 3.14 -1.90 13.50
C TYR A 61 2.26 -3.13 13.18
N ASN A 62 2.70 -4.32 13.61
CA ASN A 62 1.97 -5.58 13.41
C ASN A 62 0.57 -5.54 14.04
N ARG A 63 0.44 -4.98 15.25
CA ARG A 63 -0.84 -4.89 15.96
C ARG A 63 -1.78 -3.87 15.34
N THR A 64 -1.29 -2.68 15.00
CA THR A 64 -2.16 -1.57 14.57
C THR A 64 -2.61 -1.69 13.12
N GLN A 65 -1.78 -2.31 12.27
CA GLN A 65 -2.06 -2.46 10.84
C GLN A 65 -2.66 -3.84 10.47
N TYR A 66 -2.95 -4.69 11.46
CA TYR A 66 -3.57 -6.00 11.27
C TYR A 66 -4.90 -5.90 10.49
N GLY A 67 -5.13 -6.82 9.57
CA GLY A 67 -6.35 -6.90 8.75
C GLY A 67 -7.49 -7.65 9.46
N SER A 68 -8.60 -7.87 8.76
CA SER A 68 -9.75 -8.60 9.30
C SER A 68 -9.58 -10.12 9.33
N LEU A 69 -8.61 -10.65 8.57
CA LEU A 69 -8.29 -12.07 8.49
C LEU A 69 -6.89 -12.38 9.04
N PRO A 70 -6.63 -13.62 9.49
CA PRO A 70 -5.27 -14.10 9.75
C PRO A 70 -4.31 -13.79 8.61
N LEU A 71 -3.08 -13.36 8.96
CA LEU A 71 -2.00 -13.06 8.02
C LEU A 71 -2.29 -11.94 6.99
N SER A 72 -3.41 -11.23 7.16
CA SER A 72 -3.78 -10.08 6.33
C SER A 72 -3.46 -8.77 7.05
N TYR A 73 -3.23 -7.72 6.27
CA TYR A 73 -2.94 -6.39 6.78
C TYR A 73 -3.70 -5.32 6.00
N ARG A 74 -3.95 -4.18 6.64
CA ARG A 74 -4.65 -3.05 6.05
C ARG A 74 -4.12 -1.72 6.59
N TRP A 75 -3.60 -0.91 5.68
CA TRP A 75 -3.25 0.49 5.92
C TRP A 75 -4.42 1.26 6.55
N ARG A 76 -4.14 1.98 7.64
CA ARG A 76 -5.07 2.92 8.25
C ARG A 76 -4.99 4.30 7.56
N GLY A 77 -6.02 5.12 7.75
CA GLY A 77 -6.04 6.52 7.30
C GLY A 77 -6.65 6.79 5.91
N ARG A 78 -7.22 5.78 5.23
CA ARG A 78 -8.04 6.03 4.03
C ARG A 78 -9.36 6.71 4.39
N ASN A 79 -9.82 7.65 3.58
CA ASN A 79 -11.08 8.38 3.81
C ASN A 79 -12.25 7.74 3.06
N ALA A 80 -13.08 6.96 3.77
CA ALA A 80 -14.26 6.31 3.19
C ALA A 80 -15.38 7.29 2.78
N SER A 81 -15.41 8.49 3.38
CA SER A 81 -16.45 9.51 3.16
C SER A 81 -16.07 10.53 2.09
N SER A 82 -14.92 10.36 1.44
CA SER A 82 -14.45 11.29 0.42
C SER A 82 -15.37 11.26 -0.81
N ILE A 83 -15.96 12.40 -1.13
CA ILE A 83 -16.79 12.59 -2.34
C ILE A 83 -16.08 13.39 -3.43
N TYR A 84 -14.90 13.95 -3.15
CA TYR A 84 -14.14 14.76 -4.12
C TYR A 84 -13.04 13.97 -4.81
N GLU A 85 -12.67 12.81 -4.26
CA GLU A 85 -11.65 11.91 -4.81
C GLU A 85 -12.30 10.81 -5.64
N LEU A 86 -11.83 10.58 -6.86
CA LEU A 86 -12.25 9.48 -7.73
C LEU A 86 -11.97 8.11 -7.09
N ASN A 87 -10.80 7.97 -6.46
CA ASN A 87 -10.43 6.85 -5.61
C ASN A 87 -9.78 7.39 -4.32
N PRO A 88 -10.26 7.01 -3.12
CA PRO A 88 -9.71 7.53 -1.87
C PRO A 88 -8.22 7.23 -1.72
N LYS A 89 -7.42 8.24 -1.37
CA LYS A 89 -5.95 8.08 -1.23
C LYS A 89 -5.56 7.13 -0.11
N THR A 90 -4.34 6.61 -0.19
CA THR A 90 -3.69 5.80 0.86
C THR A 90 -2.31 6.38 1.20
N LEU A 91 -2.30 7.61 1.71
CA LEU A 91 -1.08 8.38 2.03
C LEU A 91 -0.10 7.59 2.93
N THR A 92 -0.64 6.80 3.85
CA THR A 92 0.13 5.95 4.76
C THR A 92 0.97 4.88 4.06
N SER A 93 0.61 4.49 2.84
CA SER A 93 1.40 3.53 2.05
C SER A 93 2.61 4.15 1.34
N GLY A 94 2.69 5.48 1.26
CA GLY A 94 3.68 6.20 0.44
C GLY A 94 3.40 6.17 -1.08
N LEU A 95 2.37 5.43 -1.51
CA LEU A 95 1.86 5.39 -2.88
C LEU A 95 0.50 6.10 -2.92
N ASP A 96 0.53 7.42 -2.72
CA ASP A 96 -0.60 8.26 -2.31
C ASP A 96 -1.93 8.00 -3.05
N ASP A 97 -1.92 8.10 -4.37
CA ASP A 97 -3.09 7.93 -5.23
C ASP A 97 -3.09 6.62 -6.02
N TYR A 98 -2.21 5.66 -5.69
CA TYR A 98 -2.22 4.34 -6.31
C TYR A 98 -3.60 3.71 -6.08
N PRO A 99 -4.30 3.30 -7.15
CA PRO A 99 -5.66 2.81 -7.04
C PRO A 99 -5.83 1.58 -6.14
N ARG A 100 -6.69 1.70 -5.13
CA ARG A 100 -7.11 0.58 -4.26
C ARG A 100 -8.62 0.39 -4.33
N ALA A 101 -9.18 -0.42 -3.42
CA ALA A 101 -10.63 -0.63 -3.34
C ALA A 101 -11.37 0.71 -3.34
N SER A 102 -12.43 0.82 -4.15
CA SER A 102 -13.08 2.11 -4.44
C SER A 102 -13.90 2.63 -3.25
N HIS A 103 -14.30 1.72 -2.36
CA HIS A 103 -15.06 2.01 -1.15
C HIS A 103 -14.28 1.42 0.04
N PRO A 104 -13.47 2.25 0.72
CA PRO A 104 -12.68 1.80 1.85
C PRO A 104 -13.55 1.18 2.95
N THR A 105 -13.17 0.01 3.45
CA THR A 105 -13.86 -0.70 4.52
C THR A 105 -12.87 -1.52 5.34
N ASP A 106 -13.30 -2.05 6.48
CA ASP A 106 -12.44 -2.92 7.30
C ASP A 106 -12.13 -4.28 6.63
N ALA A 107 -12.84 -4.63 5.55
CA ALA A 107 -12.64 -5.85 4.78
C ALA A 107 -11.45 -5.76 3.80
N GLU A 108 -10.79 -4.61 3.66
CA GLU A 108 -9.67 -4.47 2.74
C GLU A 108 -8.44 -5.30 3.17
N ARG A 109 -7.72 -5.82 2.17
CA ARG A 109 -6.42 -6.49 2.35
C ARG A 109 -5.41 -5.83 1.44
N HIS A 110 -4.33 -5.29 2.00
CA HIS A 110 -3.29 -4.56 1.28
C HIS A 110 -2.03 -5.42 1.13
N LEU A 111 -1.73 -5.75 -0.13
CA LEU A 111 -0.67 -6.69 -0.53
C LEU A 111 0.73 -6.19 -0.13
N ASP A 112 1.01 -4.94 -0.44
CA ASP A 112 2.28 -4.27 -0.16
C ASP A 112 2.60 -4.30 1.34
N LEU A 113 1.60 -4.03 2.17
CA LEU A 113 1.74 -4.04 3.62
C LEU A 113 2.05 -5.44 4.18
N ARG A 114 1.41 -6.48 3.66
CA ARG A 114 1.74 -7.88 4.00
C ARG A 114 3.18 -8.21 3.64
N CYS A 115 3.66 -7.73 2.50
CA CYS A 115 5.03 -7.92 2.06
C CYS A 115 6.04 -7.20 2.96
N TRP A 116 5.73 -5.97 3.39
CA TRP A 116 6.54 -5.25 4.39
C TRP A 116 6.64 -6.02 5.71
N MET A 117 5.54 -6.61 6.16
CA MET A 117 5.52 -7.41 7.38
C MET A 117 6.33 -8.70 7.26
N THR A 118 6.35 -9.32 6.08
CA THR A 118 7.20 -10.49 5.82
C THR A 118 8.69 -10.14 5.95
N LEU A 119 9.11 -9.02 5.35
CA LEU A 119 10.48 -8.50 5.47
C LEU A 119 10.82 -8.16 6.92
N ALA A 120 9.97 -7.41 7.61
CA ALA A 120 10.21 -6.97 8.98
C ALA A 120 10.34 -8.16 9.95
N SER A 121 9.46 -9.16 9.83
CA SER A 121 9.49 -10.39 10.63
C SER A 121 10.79 -11.17 10.39
N THR A 122 11.20 -11.29 9.13
CA THR A 122 12.45 -11.96 8.74
C THR A 122 13.65 -11.26 9.36
N VAL A 123 13.72 -9.93 9.30
CA VAL A 123 14.87 -9.16 9.80
C VAL A 123 14.96 -9.24 11.32
N ILE A 124 13.84 -9.10 12.05
CA ILE A 124 13.84 -9.24 13.51
C ILE A 124 14.25 -10.65 13.94
N GLY A 125 13.72 -11.69 13.30
CA GLY A 125 14.10 -13.07 13.60
C GLY A 125 15.60 -13.32 13.39
N LYS A 126 16.17 -12.78 12.31
CA LYS A 126 17.63 -12.86 12.05
C LYS A 126 18.46 -12.10 13.09
N LEU A 127 18.00 -10.93 13.54
CA LEU A 127 18.69 -10.17 14.58
C LEU A 127 18.73 -10.94 15.91
N TYR A 128 17.61 -11.51 16.35
CA TYR A 128 17.59 -12.36 17.55
C TYR A 128 18.45 -13.62 17.40
N SER A 129 18.47 -14.21 16.19
CA SER A 129 19.30 -15.38 15.91
C SER A 129 20.79 -15.09 16.08
N LEU A 130 21.27 -13.88 15.70
CA LEU A 130 22.68 -13.50 15.85
C LEU A 130 23.15 -13.49 17.31
N ILE A 131 22.25 -13.19 18.24
CA ILE A 131 22.55 -13.13 19.67
C ILE A 131 22.05 -14.37 20.43
N ASN A 132 21.72 -15.45 19.71
CA ASN A 132 21.22 -16.71 20.27
C ASN A 132 20.05 -16.53 21.25
N ASN A 133 19.13 -15.62 20.93
CA ASN A 133 17.99 -15.31 21.80
C ASN A 133 16.79 -16.22 21.53
N GLU A 134 16.01 -16.52 22.58
CA GLU A 134 14.83 -17.41 22.52
C GLU A 134 13.69 -16.91 21.62
N GLU A 135 13.55 -15.59 21.42
CA GLU A 135 12.52 -15.00 20.55
C GLU A 135 12.77 -15.27 19.05
N THR A 136 13.94 -15.80 18.68
CA THR A 136 14.31 -16.11 17.29
C THR A 136 13.20 -16.87 16.55
N ASN A 137 12.74 -17.98 17.14
CA ASN A 137 11.77 -18.86 16.49
C ASN A 137 10.41 -18.19 16.33
N ARG A 138 10.00 -17.33 17.26
CA ARG A 138 8.73 -16.61 17.18
C ARG A 138 8.64 -15.78 15.91
N TYR A 139 9.68 -14.98 15.63
CA TYR A 139 9.69 -14.08 14.48
C TYR A 139 9.98 -14.81 13.17
N LEU A 140 10.88 -15.80 13.16
CA LEU A 140 11.15 -16.59 11.96
C LEU A 140 9.98 -17.49 11.56
N ASN A 141 9.27 -18.11 12.50
CA ASN A 141 8.08 -18.90 12.19
C ASN A 141 6.96 -18.01 11.63
N TYR A 142 6.77 -16.81 12.18
CA TYR A 142 5.81 -15.86 11.63
C TYR A 142 6.20 -15.35 10.24
N ALA A 143 7.49 -15.07 10.02
CA ALA A 143 8.01 -14.74 8.70
C ALA A 143 7.75 -15.87 7.69
N GLN A 144 7.94 -17.14 8.09
CA GLN A 144 7.64 -18.31 7.27
C GLN A 144 6.17 -18.37 6.89
N LEU A 145 5.25 -18.18 7.85
CA LEU A 145 3.80 -18.13 7.57
C LEU A 145 3.45 -17.01 6.59
N LEU A 146 4.00 -15.81 6.77
CA LEU A 146 3.78 -14.70 5.85
C LEU A 146 4.42 -14.95 4.47
N SER A 147 5.55 -15.65 4.39
CA SER A 147 6.20 -15.98 3.12
C SER A 147 5.62 -17.21 2.42
N ASN A 148 4.74 -17.97 3.08
CA ASN A 148 4.08 -19.11 2.47
C ASN A 148 3.26 -18.64 1.25
N ASN A 149 3.55 -19.22 0.08
CA ASN A 149 2.96 -18.77 -1.19
C ASN A 149 1.49 -19.21 -1.29
N ASP A 150 1.07 -20.33 -0.69
CA ASP A 150 -0.33 -20.74 -0.66
C ASP A 150 -1.19 -19.76 0.16
N GLU A 151 -0.68 -19.34 1.32
CA GLU A 151 -1.32 -18.31 2.18
C GLU A 151 -1.36 -16.93 1.49
N LEU A 152 -0.28 -16.57 0.79
CA LEU A 152 -0.24 -15.35 -0.02
C LEU A 152 -1.29 -15.42 -1.13
N ASP A 153 -1.36 -16.53 -1.85
CA ASP A 153 -2.25 -16.73 -2.98
C ASP A 153 -3.72 -16.70 -2.55
N GLN A 154 -4.05 -17.36 -1.44
CA GLN A 154 -5.40 -17.35 -0.88
C GLN A 154 -5.90 -15.93 -0.58
N LEU A 155 -5.01 -15.05 -0.13
CA LEU A 155 -5.37 -13.68 0.26
C LEU A 155 -5.28 -12.67 -0.88
N HIS A 156 -4.37 -12.88 -1.84
CA HIS A 156 -3.94 -11.85 -2.78
C HIS A 156 -3.80 -12.27 -4.23
N TRP A 157 -3.83 -13.56 -4.58
CA TRP A 157 -3.79 -13.98 -5.98
C TRP A 157 -5.20 -14.00 -6.59
N SER A 158 -5.38 -13.25 -7.68
CA SER A 158 -6.60 -13.28 -8.47
C SER A 158 -6.43 -14.21 -9.66
N GLU A 159 -7.06 -15.39 -9.62
CA GLU A 159 -7.09 -16.28 -10.79
C GLU A 159 -7.78 -15.63 -12.00
N GLN A 160 -8.82 -14.83 -11.75
CA GLN A 160 -9.56 -14.10 -12.79
C GLN A 160 -8.66 -13.13 -13.57
N TYR A 161 -7.72 -12.46 -12.88
CA TYR A 161 -6.87 -11.44 -13.48
C TYR A 161 -5.43 -11.91 -13.74
N GLY A 162 -5.06 -13.08 -13.20
CA GLY A 162 -3.71 -13.63 -13.30
C GLY A 162 -2.65 -12.71 -12.69
N MET A 163 -2.94 -12.12 -11.52
CA MET A 163 -2.04 -11.19 -10.84
C MET A 163 -2.24 -11.17 -9.32
N TYR A 164 -1.23 -10.71 -8.59
CA TYR A 164 -1.39 -10.32 -7.20
C TYR A 164 -2.06 -8.94 -7.08
N ALA A 165 -3.03 -8.83 -6.17
CA ALA A 165 -3.84 -7.64 -6.01
C ALA A 165 -4.23 -7.35 -4.55
N ASP A 166 -4.61 -6.10 -4.31
CA ASP A 166 -5.42 -5.75 -3.16
C ASP A 166 -6.82 -6.35 -3.27
N TYR A 167 -7.51 -6.45 -2.15
CA TYR A 167 -8.88 -6.97 -2.06
C TYR A 167 -9.76 -6.02 -1.25
N GLY A 168 -11.02 -5.84 -1.63
CA GLY A 168 -11.97 -5.02 -0.88
C GLY A 168 -13.26 -4.73 -1.63
N LEU A 169 -14.07 -3.81 -1.10
CA LEU A 169 -15.33 -3.38 -1.72
C LEU A 169 -15.04 -2.43 -2.89
N HIS A 170 -15.22 -2.93 -4.12
CA HIS A 170 -14.69 -2.27 -5.30
C HIS A 170 -15.62 -2.28 -6.52
N THR A 171 -15.56 -1.20 -7.30
CA THR A 171 -16.09 -1.09 -8.66
C THR A 171 -15.22 -0.11 -9.46
N ASP A 172 -14.98 -0.41 -10.73
CA ASP A 172 -14.35 0.50 -11.69
C ASP A 172 -15.33 1.57 -12.20
N HIS A 173 -16.64 1.38 -11.96
CA HIS A 173 -17.70 2.25 -12.47
C HIS A 173 -17.89 3.49 -11.59
N VAL A 174 -16.83 4.29 -11.49
CA VAL A 174 -16.79 5.57 -10.80
C VAL A 174 -16.38 6.68 -11.75
N GLN A 175 -16.92 7.88 -11.58
CA GLN A 175 -16.52 9.05 -12.37
C GLN A 175 -16.57 10.32 -11.52
N LEU A 176 -15.77 11.32 -11.88
CA LEU A 176 -15.96 12.67 -11.38
C LEU A 176 -16.97 13.39 -12.28
N GLN A 177 -17.99 14.00 -11.68
CA GLN A 177 -19.02 14.76 -12.37
C GLN A 177 -19.06 16.19 -11.83
N ARG A 178 -19.14 17.17 -12.73
CA ARG A 178 -19.30 18.58 -12.37
C ARG A 178 -20.74 18.83 -11.92
N VAL A 179 -20.91 19.39 -10.72
CA VAL A 179 -22.23 19.74 -10.16
C VAL A 179 -22.23 21.19 -9.65
N PRO A 180 -23.40 21.88 -9.62
CA PRO A 180 -23.52 23.23 -9.08
C PRO A 180 -23.25 23.30 -7.58
N MET A 181 -22.67 24.42 -7.11
CA MET A 181 -22.47 24.72 -5.71
C MET A 181 -23.62 25.59 -5.17
N GLY A 182 -24.31 25.10 -4.14
CA GLY A 182 -25.36 25.86 -3.45
C GLY A 182 -26.69 25.94 -4.21
N LYS A 183 -27.60 26.79 -3.73
CA LYS A 183 -28.90 27.02 -4.36
C LYS A 183 -28.77 28.03 -5.50
N PRO A 184 -29.61 27.93 -6.56
CA PRO A 184 -29.64 28.92 -7.63
C PRO A 184 -29.87 30.33 -7.10
N ASN A 185 -28.96 31.25 -7.42
CA ASN A 185 -29.13 32.67 -7.13
C ASN A 185 -29.50 33.42 -8.43
N PRO A 186 -30.71 34.01 -8.53
CA PRO A 186 -31.13 34.78 -9.71
C PRO A 186 -30.23 35.97 -10.05
N GLN A 187 -29.46 36.48 -9.08
CA GLN A 187 -28.56 37.63 -9.24
C GLN A 187 -27.15 37.26 -9.73
N GLN A 188 -26.81 35.97 -9.81
CA GLN A 188 -25.51 35.50 -10.32
C GLN A 188 -25.73 34.73 -11.64
N PRO A 189 -25.28 35.26 -12.81
CA PRO A 189 -25.49 34.61 -14.10
C PRO A 189 -24.79 33.26 -14.25
N GLN A 190 -23.69 33.05 -13.51
CA GLN A 190 -22.94 31.79 -13.49
C GLN A 190 -22.83 31.29 -12.05
N GLN A 191 -23.36 30.09 -11.81
CA GLN A 191 -23.22 29.43 -10.52
C GLN A 191 -21.83 28.79 -10.41
N PRO A 192 -21.16 28.91 -9.25
CA PRO A 192 -19.94 28.16 -9.00
C PRO A 192 -20.23 26.65 -9.10
N THR A 193 -19.23 25.86 -9.54
CA THR A 193 -19.35 24.40 -9.67
C THR A 193 -18.16 23.71 -9.00
N HIS A 194 -18.31 22.42 -8.69
CA HIS A 194 -17.20 21.56 -8.27
C HIS A 194 -17.34 20.16 -8.87
N MET A 195 -16.26 19.37 -8.83
CA MET A 195 -16.28 17.95 -9.22
C MET A 195 -16.60 17.05 -8.02
N VAL A 196 -17.59 16.17 -8.16
CA VAL A 196 -17.92 15.13 -7.17
C VAL A 196 -17.88 13.75 -7.80
N ARG A 197 -17.40 12.77 -7.04
CA ARG A 197 -17.41 11.36 -7.39
C ARG A 197 -18.84 10.81 -7.39
N GLN A 198 -19.17 10.07 -8.43
CA GLN A 198 -20.39 9.28 -8.52
C GLN A 198 -20.08 7.83 -8.90
N VAL A 199 -20.86 6.90 -8.33
CA VAL A 199 -20.87 5.49 -8.74
C VAL A 199 -21.91 5.34 -9.83
N THR A 200 -21.47 5.00 -11.05
CA THR A 200 -22.34 4.94 -12.24
C THR A 200 -23.07 3.60 -12.38
N ARG A 201 -22.57 2.54 -11.74
CA ARG A 201 -23.19 1.21 -11.72
C ARG A 201 -23.12 0.60 -10.32
N GLN A 202 -24.16 0.82 -9.53
CA GLN A 202 -24.21 0.35 -8.14
C GLN A 202 -24.19 -1.19 -8.03
N ALA A 203 -24.77 -1.90 -8.99
CA ALA A 203 -24.80 -3.36 -9.02
C ALA A 203 -23.40 -4.01 -9.13
N ASP A 204 -22.41 -3.28 -9.65
CA ASP A 204 -21.03 -3.78 -9.83
C ASP A 204 -20.16 -3.58 -8.56
N LEU A 205 -20.71 -2.95 -7.53
CA LEU A 205 -20.06 -2.73 -6.26
C LEU A 205 -20.12 -4.00 -5.40
N THR A 206 -19.03 -4.76 -5.43
CA THR A 206 -18.93 -6.03 -4.72
C THR A 206 -17.57 -6.19 -4.05
N ILE A 207 -17.48 -7.12 -3.10
CA ILE A 207 -16.21 -7.51 -2.49
C ILE A 207 -15.43 -8.36 -3.51
N LYS A 208 -14.28 -7.87 -3.98
CA LYS A 208 -13.46 -8.53 -5.02
C LYS A 208 -12.01 -8.07 -4.99
N TYR A 209 -11.18 -8.76 -5.78
CA TYR A 209 -9.83 -8.29 -6.10
C TYR A 209 -9.88 -6.99 -6.93
N VAL A 210 -8.97 -6.08 -6.63
CA VAL A 210 -8.88 -4.76 -7.27
C VAL A 210 -8.02 -4.86 -8.53
N LYS A 211 -8.60 -4.54 -9.70
CA LYS A 211 -7.98 -4.81 -11.00
C LYS A 211 -7.00 -3.71 -11.47
N HIS A 212 -5.99 -3.40 -10.65
CA HIS A 212 -4.98 -2.39 -10.96
C HIS A 212 -3.56 -2.97 -10.86
N PHE A 213 -3.07 -3.53 -11.97
CA PHE A 213 -1.69 -4.01 -12.08
C PHE A 213 -0.70 -2.84 -12.08
N GLY A 214 0.34 -2.93 -11.26
CA GLY A 214 1.31 -1.86 -11.05
C GLY A 214 2.29 -2.20 -9.92
N TYR A 215 2.94 -1.19 -9.36
CA TYR A 215 3.95 -1.37 -8.31
C TYR A 215 3.45 -2.22 -7.13
N VAL A 216 2.20 -2.04 -6.68
CA VAL A 216 1.63 -2.86 -5.58
C VAL A 216 1.64 -4.35 -5.95
N SER A 217 1.24 -4.71 -7.19
CA SER A 217 1.26 -6.09 -7.67
C SER A 217 2.65 -6.72 -7.72
N LEU A 218 3.71 -5.91 -7.78
CA LEU A 218 5.10 -6.36 -7.82
C LEU A 218 5.72 -6.56 -6.43
N PHE A 219 5.03 -6.22 -5.34
CA PHE A 219 5.61 -6.32 -4.00
C PHE A 219 6.11 -7.73 -3.63
N PRO A 220 5.37 -8.82 -3.90
CA PRO A 220 5.87 -10.17 -3.63
C PRO A 220 7.20 -10.49 -4.32
N LEU A 221 7.42 -9.95 -5.53
CA LEU A 221 8.69 -10.03 -6.25
C LEU A 221 9.76 -9.15 -5.57
N MET A 222 9.46 -7.87 -5.33
CA MET A 222 10.40 -6.90 -4.78
C MET A 222 10.90 -7.28 -3.38
N THR A 223 10.05 -7.89 -2.56
CA THR A 223 10.41 -8.38 -1.22
C THR A 223 10.90 -9.82 -1.22
N ARG A 224 11.03 -10.46 -2.40
CA ARG A 224 11.55 -11.83 -2.60
C ARG A 224 10.75 -12.89 -1.82
N VAL A 225 9.43 -12.74 -1.80
CA VAL A 225 8.49 -13.70 -1.19
C VAL A 225 8.16 -14.84 -2.15
N LEU A 226 8.15 -14.57 -3.46
CA LEU A 226 7.77 -15.56 -4.45
C LEU A 226 8.79 -16.69 -4.56
N ASN A 227 8.28 -17.92 -4.58
CA ASN A 227 9.08 -19.10 -4.85
C ASN A 227 9.70 -19.02 -6.28
N PRO A 228 11.02 -19.25 -6.45
CA PRO A 228 11.68 -19.21 -7.76
C PRO A 228 11.09 -20.16 -8.81
N GLN A 229 10.42 -21.24 -8.39
CA GLN A 229 9.77 -22.22 -9.26
C GLN A 229 8.26 -21.94 -9.47
N SER A 230 7.74 -20.81 -8.98
CA SER A 230 6.31 -20.48 -9.12
C SER A 230 5.96 -20.00 -10.53
N LEU A 231 4.91 -20.58 -11.12
CA LEU A 231 4.31 -20.06 -12.37
C LEU A 231 3.76 -18.63 -12.20
N LYS A 232 3.40 -18.24 -10.97
CA LYS A 232 2.95 -16.87 -10.66
C LYS A 232 4.10 -15.87 -10.70
N LEU A 233 5.33 -16.30 -10.36
CA LEU A 233 6.54 -15.51 -10.57
C LEU A 233 6.81 -15.32 -12.06
N GLU A 234 6.76 -16.40 -12.84
CA GLU A 234 6.92 -16.34 -14.30
C GLU A 234 5.90 -15.37 -14.93
N LYS A 235 4.61 -15.51 -14.57
CA LYS A 235 3.54 -14.60 -15.00
C LYS A 235 3.85 -13.15 -14.64
N THR A 236 4.26 -12.88 -13.40
CA THR A 236 4.59 -11.53 -12.93
C THR A 236 5.75 -10.91 -13.70
N LEU A 237 6.79 -11.69 -14.01
CA LEU A 237 7.95 -11.24 -14.80
C LEU A 237 7.57 -10.97 -16.27
N ASN A 238 6.73 -11.83 -16.85
CA ASN A 238 6.21 -11.63 -18.22
C ASN A 238 5.36 -10.35 -18.32
N ASP A 239 4.49 -10.10 -17.34
CA ASP A 239 3.68 -8.88 -17.30
C ASP A 239 4.54 -7.62 -17.06
N LEU A 240 5.59 -7.71 -16.23
CA LEU A 240 6.51 -6.61 -15.96
C LEU A 240 7.22 -6.14 -17.24
N GLN A 241 7.57 -7.09 -18.13
CA GLN A 241 8.23 -6.82 -19.41
C GLN A 241 7.27 -6.42 -20.54
N ASN A 242 5.96 -6.43 -20.29
CA ASN A 242 4.96 -6.12 -21.30
C ASN A 242 4.85 -4.59 -21.54
N PRO A 243 5.10 -4.08 -22.76
CA PRO A 243 5.02 -2.65 -23.06
C PRO A 243 3.61 -2.05 -22.91
N ASN A 244 2.57 -2.88 -23.06
CA ASN A 244 1.16 -2.49 -22.86
C ASN A 244 0.78 -2.42 -21.37
N LEU A 245 1.67 -2.86 -20.47
CA LEU A 245 1.49 -2.79 -19.02
C LEU A 245 2.48 -1.78 -18.43
N LEU A 246 3.60 -2.24 -17.90
CA LEU A 246 4.55 -1.42 -17.13
C LEU A 246 5.84 -1.09 -17.89
N TRP A 247 6.20 -1.84 -18.92
CA TRP A 247 7.51 -1.69 -19.57
C TRP A 247 7.57 -0.46 -20.49
N THR A 248 8.58 0.38 -20.32
CA THR A 248 8.83 1.54 -21.19
C THR A 248 10.32 1.67 -21.49
N GLN A 249 10.67 2.48 -22.49
CA GLN A 249 12.06 2.85 -22.78
C GLN A 249 12.74 3.69 -21.68
N TYR A 250 11.99 4.12 -20.66
CA TYR A 250 12.47 4.98 -19.58
C TYR A 250 12.45 4.30 -18.19
N GLY A 251 12.07 3.02 -18.14
CA GLY A 251 11.87 2.27 -16.89
C GLY A 251 10.44 1.75 -16.74
N LEU A 252 10.07 1.39 -15.52
CA LEU A 252 8.75 0.83 -15.21
C LEU A 252 7.73 1.93 -14.90
N ARG A 253 6.50 1.78 -15.37
CA ARG A 253 5.36 2.61 -14.94
C ARG A 253 4.92 2.22 -13.53
N SER A 254 4.43 3.19 -12.78
CA SER A 254 3.76 2.94 -11.49
C SER A 254 2.49 2.09 -11.63
N LEU A 255 1.73 2.35 -12.68
CA LEU A 255 0.44 1.73 -12.97
C LEU A 255 0.39 1.32 -14.44
N ALA A 256 -0.23 0.18 -14.72
CA ALA A 256 -0.35 -0.35 -16.07
C ALA A 256 -1.18 0.57 -16.97
N GLN A 257 -0.75 0.73 -18.23
CA GLN A 257 -1.48 1.51 -19.23
C GLN A 257 -2.90 0.98 -19.49
N SER A 258 -3.13 -0.31 -19.25
CA SER A 258 -4.45 -0.95 -19.34
C SER A 258 -5.39 -0.64 -18.16
N SER A 259 -4.92 0.05 -17.11
CA SER A 259 -5.74 0.41 -15.96
C SER A 259 -6.74 1.51 -16.32
N SER A 260 -7.97 1.39 -15.81
CA SER A 260 -9.02 2.41 -15.94
C SER A 260 -8.62 3.77 -15.31
N LEU A 261 -7.61 3.77 -14.45
CA LEU A 261 -7.11 4.95 -13.73
C LEU A 261 -5.71 5.39 -14.18
N TYR A 262 -5.16 4.82 -15.27
CA TYR A 262 -3.86 5.24 -15.82
C TYR A 262 -3.89 6.70 -16.30
N GLY A 263 -3.00 7.54 -15.75
CA GLY A 263 -2.95 8.98 -16.07
C GLY A 263 -4.21 9.78 -15.71
N VAL A 264 -5.11 9.23 -14.86
CA VAL A 264 -6.37 9.88 -14.48
C VAL A 264 -6.20 10.67 -13.18
N ARG A 265 -6.54 11.97 -13.22
CA ARG A 265 -6.55 12.86 -12.04
C ARG A 265 -7.47 12.35 -10.93
N ASN A 266 -7.11 12.56 -9.67
CA ASN A 266 -7.93 12.06 -8.56
C ASN A 266 -9.01 13.03 -8.11
N THR A 267 -8.78 14.34 -8.24
CA THR A 267 -9.76 15.39 -7.92
C THR A 267 -9.76 16.44 -9.04
N GLU A 268 -10.47 17.55 -8.87
CA GLU A 268 -10.37 18.70 -9.79
C GLU A 268 -8.94 19.27 -9.85
N HIS A 269 -8.21 19.22 -8.73
CA HIS A 269 -6.92 19.88 -8.54
C HIS A 269 -5.73 18.92 -8.38
N ASP A 270 -5.99 17.64 -8.13
CA ASP A 270 -4.94 16.63 -7.93
C ASP A 270 -4.65 15.88 -9.24
N PRO A 271 -3.56 16.21 -9.97
CA PRO A 271 -3.12 15.44 -11.13
C PRO A 271 -2.73 14.00 -10.73
N PRO A 272 -2.65 13.06 -11.69
CA PRO A 272 -2.13 11.72 -11.41
C PRO A 272 -0.71 11.79 -10.84
N TYR A 273 -0.40 10.96 -9.84
CA TYR A 273 0.94 10.87 -9.26
C TYR A 273 1.56 9.47 -9.39
N TRP A 274 0.96 8.46 -8.77
CA TRP A 274 1.31 7.04 -8.89
C TRP A 274 0.35 6.31 -9.85
N ARG A 275 0.06 6.94 -11.00
CA ARG A 275 -0.93 6.50 -11.99
C ARG A 275 -0.46 6.64 -13.42
#